data_AF-V4RK28-F1
#
_entry.id   AF-V4RK28-F1
#
_cell.length_a   1.000
_cell.length_b   1.000
_cell.length_c   1.000
_cell.angle_alpha   90.00
_cell.angle_beta   90.00
_cell.angle_gamma   90.00
#
_symmetry.space_group_name_H-M   'P 1'
#
loop_
_entity.id
_entity.type
_entity.pdbx_description
1 polymer ?
#
loop_
_entity_poly.entity_id
_entity_poly.type
_entity_poly.pdbx_seq_one_letter_code
_entity_poly.pdbx_strand_id
1 'polypeptide(L)'
;MPSAAKRKTSLTLDAEALDAARALGVNVSAVADAALRRAVRDARRVRWREENAEAFAAQAEWHERHGHPLADIMAGPGGATWKD
;
A
#
# COMPACT_ATOMS: atom_id res chain seq x y z
N MET A 1 -19.36 -9.91 9.60
CA MET A 1 -18.35 -9.72 8.54
C MET A 1 -17.83 -11.09 8.15
N PRO A 2 -17.92 -11.53 6.88
CA PRO A 2 -17.43 -12.84 6.51
C PRO A 2 -15.92 -12.88 6.73
N SER A 3 -15.46 -13.78 7.61
CA SER A 3 -14.05 -14.12 7.74
C SER A 3 -13.56 -14.55 6.37
N ALA A 4 -12.66 -13.77 5.76
CA ALA A 4 -12.11 -14.11 4.45
C ALA A 4 -11.51 -15.52 4.54
N ALA A 5 -12.12 -16.47 3.84
CA ALA A 5 -11.73 -17.87 3.92
C ALA A 5 -10.27 -18.02 3.48
N LYS A 6 -9.42 -18.51 4.40
CA LYS A 6 -8.04 -18.86 4.06
C LYS A 6 -8.07 -20.00 3.05
N ARG A 7 -7.43 -19.80 1.90
CA ARG A 7 -7.23 -20.86 0.90
C ARG A 7 -5.86 -21.48 1.09
N LYS A 8 -5.81 -22.82 1.14
CA LYS A 8 -4.54 -23.56 1.16
C LYS A 8 -3.90 -23.49 -0.22
N THR A 9 -2.60 -23.21 -0.26
CA THR A 9 -1.76 -23.24 -1.46
C THR A 9 -0.43 -23.88 -1.12
N SER A 10 0.16 -24.63 -2.06
CA SER A 10 1.51 -25.18 -1.90
C SER A 10 2.53 -24.16 -2.39
N LEU A 11 3.66 -24.05 -1.71
CA LEU A 11 4.77 -23.14 -2.04
C LEU A 11 6.08 -23.91 -1.88
N THR A 12 7.03 -23.66 -2.78
CA THR A 12 8.41 -24.13 -2.64
C THR A 12 9.23 -23.01 -2.04
N LEU A 13 9.88 -23.28 -0.91
CA LEU A 13 10.75 -22.34 -0.19
C LEU A 13 12.11 -23.00 0.03
N ASP A 14 13.10 -22.19 0.38
CA ASP A 14 14.43 -22.65 0.72
C ASP A 14 14.40 -23.66 1.88
N ALA A 15 15.14 -24.76 1.72
CA ALA A 15 15.09 -25.88 2.67
C ALA A 15 15.73 -25.51 4.02
N GLU A 16 16.89 -24.83 3.98
CA GLU A 16 17.59 -24.40 5.21
C GLU A 16 16.74 -23.41 6.00
N ALA A 17 16.07 -22.48 5.31
CA ALA A 17 15.15 -21.54 5.94
C ALA A 17 13.94 -22.24 6.61
N LEU A 18 13.39 -23.29 5.98
CA LEU A 18 12.30 -24.07 6.56
C LEU A 18 12.75 -24.86 7.78
N ASP A 19 13.94 -25.46 7.74
CA ASP A 19 14.50 -26.21 8.86
C ASP A 19 14.82 -25.28 10.04
N ALA A 20 15.43 -24.13 9.78
CA ALA A 20 15.65 -23.10 10.78
C ALA A 20 14.34 -22.59 11.39
N ALA A 21 13.32 -22.32 10.56
CA ALA A 21 12.00 -21.91 11.04
C ALA A 21 11.36 -22.96 11.96
N ARG A 22 11.49 -24.25 11.63
CA ARG A 22 11.02 -25.34 12.49
C ARG A 22 11.78 -25.40 13.81
N ALA A 23 13.10 -25.32 13.76
CA ALA A 23 13.95 -25.35 14.95
C ALA A 23 13.67 -24.18 15.91
N LEU A 24 13.31 -23.01 15.37
CA LEU A 24 13.03 -21.79 16.12
C LEU A 24 11.54 -21.59 16.44
N GLY A 25 10.66 -22.51 16.06
CA GLY A 25 9.20 -22.40 16.31
C GLY A 25 8.52 -21.26 15.52
N VAL A 26 9.10 -20.83 14.40
CA VAL A 26 8.53 -19.77 13.54
C VAL A 26 7.34 -20.31 12.75
N ASN A 27 6.23 -19.57 12.80
CA ASN A 27 5.04 -19.90 12.02
C ASN A 27 5.20 -19.44 10.56
N VAL A 28 5.74 -20.32 9.72
CA VAL A 28 5.98 -20.08 8.28
C VAL A 28 4.73 -19.58 7.56
N SER A 29 3.54 -20.14 7.88
CA SER A 29 2.30 -19.75 7.21
C SER A 29 1.87 -18.31 7.55
N ALA A 30 2.07 -17.88 8.80
CA ALA A 30 1.78 -16.51 9.22
C ALA A 30 2.75 -15.51 8.57
N VAL A 31 4.04 -15.85 8.51
CA VAL A 31 5.05 -15.03 7.85
C VAL A 31 4.77 -14.90 6.35
N ALA A 32 4.49 -16.02 5.68
CA ALA A 32 4.16 -16.03 4.25
C ALA A 32 2.89 -15.21 3.94
N ASP A 33 1.83 -15.34 4.75
CA ASP A 33 0.59 -14.55 4.58
C ASP A 33 0.86 -13.05 4.74
N ALA A 34 1.62 -12.64 5.77
CA ALA A 34 1.96 -11.24 5.99
C ALA A 34 2.81 -10.66 4.84
N ALA A 35 3.83 -11.39 4.39
CA ALA A 35 4.69 -11.01 3.28
C ALA A 35 3.90 -10.88 1.97
N LEU A 36 3.03 -11.86 1.68
CA LEU A 36 2.20 -11.85 0.48
C LEU A 36 1.22 -10.69 0.47
N ARG A 37 0.54 -10.42 1.60
CA ARG A 37 -0.39 -9.27 1.71
C ARG A 37 0.33 -7.94 1.49
N ARG A 38 1.54 -7.78 2.04
CA ARG A 38 2.38 -6.60 1.81
C ARG A 38 2.72 -6.45 0.33
N ALA A 39 3.24 -7.50 -0.30
CA ALA A 39 3.59 -7.50 -1.72
C ALA A 39 2.38 -7.17 -2.62
N VAL A 40 1.23 -7.78 -2.36
CA VAL A 40 -0.01 -7.51 -3.12
C VAL A 40 -0.47 -6.07 -2.95
N ARG A 41 -0.45 -5.53 -1.73
CA ARG A 41 -0.81 -4.12 -1.49
C ARG A 41 0.13 -3.18 -2.23
N ASP A 42 1.44 -3.45 -2.19
CA ASP A 42 2.43 -2.61 -2.85
C ASP A 42 2.27 -2.67 -4.38
N ALA A 43 2.04 -3.86 -4.94
CA ALA A 43 1.74 -4.03 -6.37
C ALA A 43 0.46 -3.28 -6.80
N ARG A 44 -0.60 -3.37 -5.99
CA ARG A 44 -1.83 -2.61 -6.24
C ARG A 44 -1.60 -1.10 -6.20
N ARG A 45 -0.78 -0.61 -5.26
CA ARG A 45 -0.45 0.81 -5.16
C ARG A 45 0.31 1.29 -6.41
N VAL A 46 1.27 0.50 -6.90
CA VAL A 46 2.00 0.82 -8.14
C VAL A 46 1.04 0.90 -9.32
N ARG A 47 0.25 -0.16 -9.52
CA ARG A 47 -0.73 -0.21 -10.62
C ARG A 47 -1.74 0.94 -10.57
N TRP A 48 -2.26 1.26 -9.39
CA TRP A 48 -3.19 2.38 -9.24
C TRP A 48 -2.53 3.72 -9.60
N ARG A 49 -1.28 3.94 -9.22
CA ARG A 49 -0.55 5.16 -9.61
C ARG A 49 -0.38 5.27 -11.12
N GLU A 50 -0.08 4.16 -11.80
CA GLU A 50 0.03 4.12 -13.26
C GLU A 50 -1.32 4.42 -13.92
N GLU A 51 -2.40 3.76 -13.46
CA GLU A 51 -3.76 3.96 -13.96
C GLU A 51 -4.27 5.41 -13.76
N ASN A 52 -3.75 6.14 -12.76
CA ASN A 52 -4.19 7.50 -12.43
C ASN A 52 -3.17 8.57 -12.85
N ALA A 53 -2.07 8.19 -13.51
CA ALA A 53 -0.99 9.12 -13.86
C ALA A 53 -1.48 10.29 -14.73
N GLU A 54 -2.32 10.01 -15.73
CA GLU A 54 -2.89 11.03 -16.61
C GLU A 54 -3.83 11.98 -15.87
N ALA A 55 -4.65 11.45 -14.95
CA ALA A 55 -5.56 12.27 -14.14
C ALA A 55 -4.77 13.25 -13.24
N PHE A 56 -3.67 12.78 -12.63
CA PHE A 56 -2.80 13.65 -11.85
C PHE A 56 -2.08 14.69 -12.71
N ALA A 57 -1.63 14.33 -13.91
CA ALA A 57 -1.02 15.27 -14.83
C ALA A 57 -2.01 16.36 -15.27
N ALA A 58 -3.24 15.97 -15.63
CA ALA A 58 -4.30 16.92 -15.99
C ALA A 58 -4.66 17.85 -14.82
N GLN A 59 -4.71 17.32 -13.59
CA GLN A 59 -4.95 18.11 -12.40
C GLN A 59 -3.82 19.10 -12.12
N ALA A 60 -2.56 18.68 -12.26
CA ALA A 60 -1.40 19.54 -12.08
C ALA A 60 -1.41 20.70 -13.09
N GLU A 61 -1.64 20.41 -14.37
CA GLU A 61 -1.75 21.42 -15.42
C GLU A 61 -2.94 22.37 -15.18
N TRP A 62 -4.05 21.87 -14.65
CA TRP A 62 -5.17 22.72 -14.26
C TRP A 62 -4.79 23.66 -13.11
N HIS A 63 -4.11 23.16 -12.06
CA HIS A 63 -3.64 23.99 -10.94
C HIS A 63 -2.63 25.04 -11.37
N GLU A 64 -1.73 24.74 -12.32
CA GLU A 64 -0.78 25.72 -12.84
C GLU A 64 -1.48 26.89 -13.54
N ARG A 65 -2.57 26.61 -14.26
CA ARG A 65 -3.35 27.62 -14.98
C ARG A 65 -4.30 28.43 -14.08
N HIS A 66 -4.88 27.81 -13.06
CA HIS A 66 -5.98 28.41 -12.29
C HIS A 66 -5.64 28.69 -10.83
N GLY A 67 -4.45 28.27 -10.37
CA GLY A 67 -4.12 28.22 -8.95
C GLY A 67 -4.76 27.04 -8.23
N HIS A 68 -4.30 26.77 -7.01
CA HIS A 68 -4.89 25.73 -6.18
C HIS A 68 -6.24 26.20 -5.61
N PRO A 69 -7.34 25.45 -5.77
CA PRO A 69 -8.68 25.93 -5.44
C PRO A 69 -8.88 26.15 -3.93
N LEU A 70 -8.05 25.53 -3.10
CA LEU A 70 -8.06 25.68 -1.64
C LEU A 70 -6.91 26.57 -1.11
N ALA A 71 -6.19 27.31 -1.97
CA ALA A 71 -5.01 28.08 -1.57
C ALA A 71 -5.27 29.00 -0.36
N ASP A 72 -6.36 29.76 -0.39
CA ASP A 72 -6.70 30.72 0.66
C ASP A 72 -7.06 30.04 1.99
N ILE A 73 -7.73 28.89 1.93
CA ILE A 73 -8.09 28.10 3.12
C ILE A 73 -6.84 27.49 3.75
N MET A 74 -5.91 26.97 2.91
CA MET A 74 -4.65 26.40 3.37
C MET A 74 -3.70 27.45 3.97
N ALA A 75 -3.72 28.68 3.45
CA ALA A 75 -2.97 29.81 4.00
C ALA A 75 -3.65 30.44 5.23
N GLY A 76 -4.93 30.12 5.46
CA GLY A 76 -5.72 30.64 6.55
C GLY A 76 -5.44 29.95 7.91
N PRO A 77 -6.10 30.41 8.99
CA PRO A 77 -5.88 29.91 10.35
C PRO A 77 -6.16 28.40 10.49
N GLY A 78 -7.07 27.87 9.68
CA GLY A 78 -7.42 26.45 9.64
C GLY A 78 -6.35 25.56 8.98
N GLY A 79 -5.42 26.10 8.19
CA GLY A 79 -4.35 25.30 7.59
C GLY A 79 -3.36 24.74 8.63
N ALA A 80 -3.27 25.37 9.80
CA ALA A 80 -2.41 24.91 10.89
C ALA A 80 -2.89 23.57 11.49
N THR A 81 -4.18 23.24 11.41
CA THR A 81 -4.74 22.00 11.98
C THR A 81 -4.57 20.78 11.07
N TRP A 82 -3.99 20.94 9.88
CA TRP A 82 -3.75 19.87 8.91
C TRP A 82 -2.30 19.36 8.91
N LYS A 83 -1.44 19.91 9.78
CA LYS A 83 -0.02 19.56 9.87
C LYS A 83 0.30 18.53 10.96
N ASP A 84 -0.72 18.02 11.66
CA ASP A 84 -0.62 16.93 12.64
C ASP A 84 -0.70 15.55 11.97
#